data_AF-A0A414ZHE3-F1
#
_entry.id   AF-A0A414ZHE3-F1
#
_cell.length_a   1.000
_cell.length_b   1.000
_cell.length_c   1.000
_cell.angle_alpha   90.00
_cell.angle_beta   90.00
_cell.angle_gamma   90.00
#
_symmetry.space_group_name_H-M   'P 1'
#
loop_
_entity.id
_entity.type
_entity.pdbx_description
1 polymer ?
#
loop_
_entity_poly.entity_id
_entity_poly.type
_entity_poly.pdbx_seq_one_letter_code
_entity_poly.pdbx_strand_id
1 'polypeptide(L)'
;MLGSNHIVDYSDEDFGVTAMGYVKNDMMNLQERGYDHSDKIVCAGCFGDPFLKNYIKKHGEYGSCSFCKDSNGKARYKKVMPLEKLMPVIMNVINRDYLDAHVALPWDSETKSLLGDTFDPWDFVTDELNQYLECENGKVLLALENILPFEDRCSRYEFSRRQEEIDLQEWNKFCYLVQTSKLSAEQIVTECYRKRASHNLKEIRTTMERIISYLEELNMTERIRPEDTIFRCGTHIGQDFDKKYDIPVIPATLMGTAPPLLTNHNRMSEKGDMMFYGAFKENVAVVEIGAEKDQILTTAKFHTNKIFKVLNLSTLNRCSLPSLFDVEQEEKRSAWFFLMEFMRNISMPVSDFDDKIKEYKPTQVFTKFIQRKTAMAGIVYPSSKFGVTNDQFGVNGERCVVLFVTNRDCIEEEDTSDLSRKQLIMEPNPVQRVVK
;
A
#
# COMPACT_ATOMS: atom_id res chain seq x y z
N MET A 1 36.00 -66.04 56.74
CA MET A 1 37.09 -65.15 56.27
C MET A 1 36.47 -64.16 55.30
N LEU A 2 36.46 -62.88 55.70
CA LEU A 2 36.47 -61.63 54.93
C LEU A 2 35.72 -61.58 53.58
N GLY A 3 34.55 -60.92 53.57
CA GLY A 3 33.92 -60.34 52.38
C GLY A 3 33.97 -58.82 52.48
N SER A 4 34.74 -58.20 51.60
CA SER A 4 35.12 -56.79 51.58
C SER A 4 33.98 -55.87 51.16
N ASN A 5 33.70 -54.83 51.95
CA ASN A 5 32.88 -53.69 51.55
C ASN A 5 33.69 -52.82 50.56
N HIS A 6 33.31 -52.80 49.29
CA HIS A 6 33.72 -51.75 48.36
C HIS A 6 32.67 -50.64 48.37
N ILE A 7 33.02 -49.54 49.06
CA ILE A 7 32.39 -48.24 48.86
C ILE A 7 32.86 -47.76 47.49
N VAL A 8 31.93 -47.58 46.56
CA VAL A 8 32.20 -46.89 45.30
C VAL A 8 32.08 -45.40 45.61
N ASP A 9 33.22 -44.74 45.81
CA ASP A 9 33.32 -43.29 45.74
C ASP A 9 33.01 -42.87 44.29
N TYR A 10 31.81 -42.34 44.05
CA TYR A 10 31.56 -41.52 42.88
C TYR A 10 32.24 -40.17 43.14
N SER A 11 33.39 -39.95 42.53
CA SER A 11 34.06 -38.66 42.56
C SER A 11 33.21 -37.61 41.86
N ASP A 12 33.16 -36.40 42.44
CA ASP A 12 32.47 -35.20 41.93
C ASP A 12 32.92 -34.76 40.51
N GLU A 13 33.92 -35.42 39.91
CA GLU A 13 34.48 -35.08 38.61
C GLU A 13 33.59 -35.50 37.42
N ASP A 14 32.86 -36.63 37.50
CA ASP A 14 32.00 -37.10 36.38
C ASP A 14 30.71 -36.29 36.22
N PHE A 15 30.18 -35.73 37.31
CA PHE A 15 29.08 -34.75 37.27
C PHE A 15 29.52 -33.39 36.72
N GLY A 16 30.77 -32.99 36.97
CA GLY A 16 31.34 -31.75 36.47
C GLY A 16 31.51 -31.73 34.94
N VAL A 17 31.96 -32.83 34.33
CA VAL A 17 32.18 -32.91 32.87
C VAL A 17 30.86 -32.92 32.08
N THR A 18 29.83 -33.60 32.59
CA THR A 18 28.51 -33.60 31.98
C THR A 18 27.80 -32.25 32.17
N ALA A 19 27.82 -31.66 33.36
CA ALA A 19 27.25 -30.34 33.62
C ALA A 19 27.93 -29.25 32.76
N MET A 20 29.27 -29.27 32.63
CA MET A 20 30.00 -28.33 31.75
C MET A 20 29.67 -28.55 30.26
N GLY A 21 29.42 -29.79 29.84
CA GLY A 21 28.94 -30.10 28.49
C GLY A 21 27.54 -29.54 28.22
N TYR A 22 26.62 -29.67 29.17
CA TYR A 22 25.28 -29.07 29.09
C TYR A 22 25.35 -27.55 29.10
N VAL A 23 26.13 -26.94 30.00
CA VAL A 23 26.31 -25.48 30.07
C VAL A 23 26.92 -24.96 28.78
N LYS A 24 27.92 -25.63 28.20
CA LYS A 24 28.52 -25.23 26.93
C LYS A 24 27.54 -25.34 25.77
N ASN A 25 26.75 -26.41 25.71
CA ASN A 25 25.71 -26.56 24.69
C ASN A 25 24.60 -25.52 24.84
N ASP A 26 24.20 -25.20 26.07
CA ASP A 26 23.24 -24.13 26.36
C ASP A 26 23.79 -22.78 25.93
N MET A 27 25.04 -22.44 26.31
CA MET A 27 25.71 -21.21 25.85
C MET A 27 25.79 -21.11 24.32
N MET A 28 26.10 -22.21 23.63
CA MET A 28 26.10 -22.25 22.17
C MET A 28 24.70 -22.01 21.59
N ASN A 29 23.66 -22.60 22.20
CA ASN A 29 22.28 -22.40 21.78
C ASN A 29 21.79 -20.97 22.03
N LEU A 30 22.14 -20.37 23.18
CA LEU A 30 21.86 -18.97 23.52
C LEU A 30 22.47 -18.04 22.48
N GLN A 31 23.72 -18.28 22.12
CA GLN A 31 24.43 -17.49 21.11
C GLN A 31 23.81 -17.65 19.71
N GLU A 32 23.42 -18.87 19.33
CA GLU A 32 22.81 -19.15 18.03
C GLU A 32 21.40 -18.55 17.90
N ARG A 33 20.58 -18.62 18.96
CA ARG A 33 19.21 -18.08 18.95
C ARG A 33 19.17 -16.55 19.15
N GLY A 34 20.20 -15.98 19.79
CA GLY A 34 20.37 -14.53 19.96
C GLY A 34 19.53 -13.89 21.07
N TYR A 35 19.09 -14.66 22.07
CA TYR A 35 18.37 -14.15 23.26
C TYR A 35 18.53 -15.12 24.44
N ASP A 36 18.35 -14.63 25.66
CA ASP A 36 18.48 -15.35 26.92
C ASP A 36 17.15 -15.99 27.37
N HIS A 37 17.21 -16.76 28.46
CA HIS A 37 16.08 -17.43 29.09
C HIS A 37 15.14 -16.43 29.78
N SER A 38 13.85 -16.76 29.81
CA SER A 38 12.79 -15.99 30.44
C SER A 38 11.69 -16.89 30.97
N ASP A 39 11.39 -16.73 32.27
CA ASP A 39 10.23 -17.35 32.92
C ASP A 39 8.91 -16.59 32.66
N LYS A 40 8.96 -15.48 31.90
CA LYS A 40 7.83 -14.59 31.69
C LYS A 40 6.85 -15.15 30.68
N ILE A 41 5.56 -14.87 30.92
CA ILE A 41 4.46 -15.34 30.10
C ILE A 41 3.65 -14.13 29.61
N VAL A 42 3.52 -13.99 28.30
CA VAL A 42 2.79 -12.90 27.64
C VAL A 42 1.44 -13.37 27.11
N CYS A 43 0.55 -12.43 26.83
CA CYS A 43 -0.75 -12.72 26.22
C CYS A 43 -0.98 -11.83 25.00
N ALA A 44 -2.01 -12.13 24.20
CA ALA A 44 -2.36 -11.32 23.03
C ALA A 44 -2.64 -9.83 23.37
N GLY A 45 -3.07 -9.52 24.60
CA GLY A 45 -3.28 -8.14 25.04
C GLY A 45 -2.00 -7.38 25.43
N CYS A 46 -0.82 -8.02 25.38
CA CYS A 46 0.46 -7.36 25.62
C CYS A 46 0.93 -6.54 24.41
N PHE A 47 0.45 -6.86 23.21
CA PHE A 47 0.91 -6.28 21.95
C PHE A 47 -0.26 -5.62 21.25
N GLY A 48 -0.01 -4.59 20.44
CA GLY A 48 -1.00 -4.00 19.53
C GLY A 48 -1.01 -4.69 18.17
N ASP A 49 0.13 -5.22 17.75
CA ASP A 49 0.32 -5.91 16.47
C ASP A 49 -0.68 -7.07 16.23
N PRO A 50 -1.42 -7.06 15.10
CA PRO A 50 -2.40 -8.10 14.78
C PRO A 50 -1.81 -9.50 14.60
N PHE A 51 -0.60 -9.63 14.07
CA PHE A 51 0.03 -10.91 13.81
C PHE A 51 0.44 -11.58 15.12
N LEU A 52 1.16 -10.89 16.01
CA LEU A 52 1.55 -11.39 17.34
C LEU A 52 0.33 -11.78 18.17
N LYS A 53 -0.73 -10.95 18.13
CA LYS A 53 -2.04 -11.27 18.75
C LYS A 53 -2.57 -12.62 18.28
N ASN A 54 -2.59 -12.84 16.97
CA ASN A 54 -3.14 -14.05 16.36
C ASN A 54 -2.22 -15.25 16.58
N TYR A 55 -0.91 -15.05 16.52
CA TYR A 55 0.10 -16.07 16.80
C TYR A 55 -0.07 -16.64 18.21
N ILE A 56 -0.19 -15.77 19.24
CA ILE A 56 -0.43 -16.18 20.63
C ILE A 56 -1.79 -16.88 20.78
N LYS A 57 -2.85 -16.41 20.11
CA LYS A 57 -4.17 -17.08 20.19
C LYS A 57 -4.14 -18.48 19.59
N LYS A 58 -3.41 -18.67 18.48
CA LYS A 58 -3.32 -19.93 17.74
C LYS A 58 -2.41 -20.94 18.42
N HIS A 59 -1.23 -20.52 18.85
CA HIS A 59 -0.18 -21.40 19.36
C HIS A 59 -0.03 -21.38 20.89
N GLY A 60 -0.66 -20.42 21.57
CA GLY A 60 -0.62 -20.32 23.02
C GLY A 60 -1.51 -21.32 23.75
N GLU A 61 -1.29 -21.44 25.05
CA GLU A 61 -2.03 -22.30 25.97
C GLU A 61 -2.87 -21.46 26.92
N TYR A 62 -3.85 -22.05 27.60
CA TYR A 62 -4.63 -21.31 28.59
C TYR A 62 -3.88 -21.21 29.91
N GLY A 63 -3.66 -19.97 30.37
CA GLY A 63 -2.88 -19.69 31.56
C GLY A 63 -3.04 -18.24 32.03
N SER A 64 -2.13 -17.83 32.91
CA SER A 64 -2.09 -16.49 33.48
C SER A 64 -0.91 -15.70 32.91
N CYS A 65 -1.17 -14.48 32.45
CA CYS A 65 -0.10 -13.59 31.97
C CYS A 65 0.66 -13.01 33.16
N SER A 66 1.99 -12.95 33.05
CA SER A 66 2.86 -12.35 34.07
C SER A 66 2.65 -10.85 34.25
N PHE A 67 2.08 -10.17 33.23
CA PHE A 67 2.00 -8.72 33.17
C PHE A 67 0.56 -8.18 33.25
N CYS A 68 -0.36 -8.76 32.48
CA CYS A 68 -1.73 -8.25 32.37
C CYS A 68 -2.61 -8.74 33.52
N LYS A 69 -2.94 -7.83 34.44
CA LYS A 69 -3.87 -8.03 35.56
C LYS A 69 -5.21 -7.34 35.29
N ASP A 70 -6.28 -7.80 35.94
CA ASP A 70 -7.57 -7.12 35.92
C ASP A 70 -7.60 -5.91 36.88
N SER A 71 -8.75 -5.23 36.94
CA SER A 71 -8.97 -4.08 37.82
C SER A 71 -8.75 -4.37 39.31
N ASN A 72 -8.80 -5.65 39.71
CA ASN A 72 -8.58 -6.11 41.08
C ASN A 72 -7.14 -6.65 41.27
N GLY A 73 -6.26 -6.47 40.30
CA GLY A 73 -4.88 -6.95 40.36
C GLY A 73 -4.71 -8.45 40.12
N LYS A 74 -5.75 -9.18 39.69
CA LYS A 74 -5.70 -10.62 39.45
C LYS A 74 -5.41 -10.92 37.98
N ALA A 75 -4.50 -11.87 37.73
CA ALA A 75 -4.25 -12.34 36.37
C ALA A 75 -5.50 -13.06 35.82
N ARG A 76 -5.95 -12.66 34.64
CA ARG A 76 -7.07 -13.33 33.95
C ARG A 76 -6.58 -14.59 33.25
N TYR A 77 -7.37 -15.65 33.34
CA TYR A 77 -7.15 -16.88 32.61
C TYR A 77 -7.50 -16.70 31.13
N LYS A 78 -6.52 -16.83 30.24
CA LYS A 78 -6.66 -16.57 28.79
C LYS A 78 -5.57 -17.31 28.01
N LYS A 79 -5.61 -17.22 26.68
CA LYS A 79 -4.51 -17.67 25.82
C LYS A 79 -3.25 -16.86 26.09
N VAL A 80 -2.18 -17.55 26.45
CA VAL A 80 -0.87 -17.02 26.82
C VAL A 80 0.25 -17.86 26.20
N MET A 81 1.45 -17.30 26.12
CA MET A 81 2.63 -17.96 25.57
C MET A 81 3.87 -17.56 26.39
N PRO A 82 4.76 -18.50 26.73
CA PRO A 82 6.08 -18.17 27.27
C PRO A 82 6.81 -17.19 26.36
N LEU A 83 7.45 -16.17 26.92
CA LEU A 83 8.12 -15.13 26.14
C LEU A 83 9.19 -15.73 25.23
N GLU A 84 9.97 -16.68 25.72
CA GLU A 84 10.96 -17.43 24.94
C GLU A 84 10.37 -18.09 23.69
N LYS A 85 9.13 -18.58 23.72
CA LYS A 85 8.49 -19.20 22.54
C LYS A 85 8.04 -18.18 21.51
N LEU A 86 7.86 -16.93 21.91
CA LEU A 86 7.54 -15.82 21.01
C LEU A 86 8.80 -15.22 20.38
N MET A 87 9.93 -15.27 21.10
CA MET A 87 11.17 -14.65 20.66
C MET A 87 11.68 -15.07 19.28
N PRO A 88 11.57 -16.32 18.78
CA PRO A 88 11.95 -16.65 17.41
C PRO A 88 11.26 -15.78 16.36
N VAL A 89 9.99 -15.42 16.58
CA VAL A 89 9.22 -14.55 15.69
C VAL A 89 9.79 -13.12 15.70
N ILE A 90 10.13 -12.61 16.89
CA ILE A 90 10.70 -11.26 17.06
C ILE A 90 12.13 -11.21 16.50
N MET A 91 12.95 -12.22 16.80
CA MET A 91 14.34 -12.32 16.35
C MET A 91 14.47 -12.43 14.84
N ASN A 92 13.50 -13.04 14.15
CA ASN A 92 13.49 -13.03 12.68
C ASN A 92 13.50 -11.61 12.12
N VAL A 93 12.74 -10.69 12.74
CA VAL A 93 12.74 -9.28 12.37
C VAL A 93 14.05 -8.61 12.78
N ILE A 94 14.50 -8.81 14.03
CA ILE A 94 15.72 -8.18 14.54
C ILE A 94 16.92 -8.53 13.65
N ASN A 95 17.11 -9.81 13.34
CA ASN A 95 18.25 -10.30 12.53
C ASN A 95 18.16 -9.87 11.05
N ARG A 96 16.93 -9.73 10.53
CA ARG A 96 16.70 -9.25 9.16
C ARG A 96 16.99 -7.76 9.04
N ASP A 97 16.51 -6.95 9.98
CA ASP A 97 16.41 -5.50 9.80
C ASP A 97 17.48 -4.70 10.55
N TYR A 98 18.15 -5.30 11.54
CA TYR A 98 19.12 -4.62 12.40
C TYR A 98 20.46 -5.35 12.46
N LEU A 99 21.49 -4.60 12.82
CA LEU A 99 22.87 -5.04 12.98
C LEU A 99 23.41 -4.57 14.32
N ASP A 100 24.49 -5.19 14.79
CA ASP A 100 25.33 -4.63 15.84
C ASP A 100 26.00 -3.35 15.33
N ALA A 101 25.74 -2.23 16.01
CA ALA A 101 26.22 -0.92 15.61
C ALA A 101 27.76 -0.82 15.65
N HIS A 102 28.41 -1.45 16.63
CA HIS A 102 29.88 -1.43 16.78
C HIS A 102 30.60 -2.25 15.72
N VAL A 103 29.89 -3.22 15.11
CA VAL A 103 30.40 -4.01 13.99
C VAL A 103 30.12 -3.33 12.65
N ALA A 104 28.94 -2.74 12.49
CA ALA A 104 28.47 -2.22 11.21
C ALA A 104 28.92 -0.78 10.92
N LEU A 105 28.98 0.09 11.94
CA LEU A 105 29.24 1.50 11.76
C LEU A 105 30.72 1.84 11.98
N PRO A 106 31.31 2.75 11.18
CA PRO A 106 32.67 3.20 11.40
C PRO A 106 32.74 4.10 12.63
N TRP A 107 33.80 3.93 13.41
CA TRP A 107 34.12 4.79 14.56
C TRP A 107 34.87 6.04 14.12
N ASP A 108 34.41 7.21 14.57
CA ASP A 108 35.13 8.47 14.44
C ASP A 108 35.84 8.85 15.75
N SER A 109 37.18 8.91 15.69
CA SER A 109 38.02 9.25 16.84
C SER A 109 37.94 10.72 17.28
N GLU A 110 37.55 11.63 16.39
CA GLU A 110 37.46 13.06 16.71
C GLU A 110 36.20 13.37 17.52
N THR A 111 35.05 12.88 17.05
CA THR A 111 33.75 13.02 17.75
C THR A 111 33.56 11.99 18.85
N LYS A 112 34.36 10.91 18.86
CA LYS A 112 34.25 9.76 19.77
C LYS A 112 32.86 9.13 19.72
N SER A 113 32.37 8.92 18.50
CA SER A 113 31.04 8.36 18.26
C SER A 113 31.04 7.45 17.02
N LEU A 114 30.04 6.58 16.93
CA LEU A 114 29.76 5.82 15.72
C LEU A 114 29.11 6.74 14.68
N LEU A 115 29.51 6.59 13.43
CA LEU A 115 28.97 7.38 12.31
C LEU A 115 27.72 6.71 11.74
N GLY A 116 26.56 7.01 12.33
CA GLY A 116 25.23 6.55 11.90
C GLY A 116 24.21 6.69 13.03
N ASP A 117 22.97 6.26 12.79
CA ASP A 117 21.95 6.24 13.82
C ASP A 117 22.14 4.97 14.67
N THR A 118 22.17 5.13 15.99
CA THR A 118 22.38 4.04 16.93
C THR A 118 21.28 4.06 17.98
N PHE A 119 20.86 2.86 18.36
CA PHE A 119 19.90 2.63 19.43
C PHE A 119 20.59 1.83 20.52
N ASP A 120 20.67 2.39 21.73
CA ASP A 120 21.07 1.59 22.88
C ASP A 120 20.02 0.49 23.15
N PRO A 121 20.33 -0.55 23.95
CA PRO A 121 19.43 -1.67 24.16
C PRO A 121 18.03 -1.28 24.67
N TRP A 122 17.93 -0.21 25.47
CA TRP A 122 16.65 0.26 25.99
C TRP A 122 15.85 0.97 24.91
N ASP A 123 16.44 1.97 24.26
CA ASP A 123 15.79 2.75 23.21
C ASP A 123 15.42 1.86 22.01
N PHE A 124 16.26 0.85 21.70
CA PHE A 124 15.95 -0.13 20.67
C PHE A 124 14.63 -0.87 20.96
N VAL A 125 14.40 -1.28 22.21
CA VAL A 125 13.19 -2.02 22.57
C VAL A 125 11.99 -1.09 22.74
N THR A 126 12.16 0.06 23.41
CA THR A 126 11.03 0.92 23.77
C THR A 126 10.54 1.82 22.66
N ASP A 127 11.42 2.16 21.72
CA ASP A 127 11.14 3.14 20.70
C ASP A 127 11.18 2.48 19.32
N GLU A 128 12.29 1.85 18.95
CA GLU A 128 12.46 1.32 17.60
C GLU A 128 11.61 0.06 17.35
N LEU A 129 11.79 -1.00 18.14
CA LEU A 129 11.02 -2.23 18.03
C LEU A 129 9.55 -2.02 18.43
N ASN A 130 9.29 -1.13 19.40
CA ASN A 130 7.93 -0.91 19.91
C ASN A 130 7.01 -0.18 18.94
N GLN A 131 7.55 0.55 17.94
CA GLN A 131 6.76 1.07 16.82
C GLN A 131 5.98 -0.04 16.11
N TYR A 132 6.49 -1.27 16.14
CA TYR A 132 5.86 -2.44 15.53
C TYR A 132 5.17 -3.34 16.55
N LEU A 133 5.71 -3.49 17.77
CA LEU A 133 5.06 -4.29 18.82
C LEU A 133 3.75 -3.64 19.31
N GLU A 134 3.70 -2.31 19.32
CA GLU A 134 2.61 -1.50 19.86
C GLU A 134 2.26 -1.92 21.30
N CYS A 135 3.29 -2.11 22.13
CA CYS A 135 3.15 -2.55 23.50
C CYS A 135 3.10 -1.35 24.46
N GLU A 136 1.93 -1.12 25.05
CA GLU A 136 1.73 -0.05 26.04
C GLU A 136 2.29 -0.40 27.43
N ASN A 137 2.57 -1.68 27.70
CA ASN A 137 3.02 -2.13 29.01
C ASN A 137 4.54 -2.14 29.12
N GLY A 138 5.12 -1.09 29.73
CA GLY A 138 6.58 -0.96 29.91
C GLY A 138 7.25 -2.13 30.64
N LYS A 139 6.52 -2.93 31.44
CA LYS A 139 7.10 -4.14 32.07
C LYS A 139 7.34 -5.28 31.10
N VAL A 140 6.55 -5.34 30.02
CA VAL A 140 6.76 -6.31 28.92
C VAL A 140 8.00 -5.88 28.12
N LEU A 141 8.12 -4.58 27.82
CA LEU A 141 9.30 -4.02 27.14
C LEU A 141 10.58 -4.26 27.93
N LEU A 142 10.56 -3.98 29.23
CA LEU A 142 11.68 -4.30 30.11
C LEU A 142 12.01 -5.79 30.11
N ALA A 143 11.00 -6.67 30.09
CA ALA A 143 11.25 -8.11 30.02
C ALA A 143 11.85 -8.57 28.68
N LEU A 144 11.58 -7.86 27.58
CA LEU A 144 12.20 -8.09 26.27
C LEU A 144 13.65 -7.59 26.25
N GLU A 145 13.91 -6.40 26.78
CA GLU A 145 15.25 -5.83 26.86
C GLU A 145 16.19 -6.73 27.69
N ASN A 146 15.74 -7.20 28.86
CA ASN A 146 16.57 -8.05 29.73
C ASN A 146 16.97 -9.40 29.12
N ILE A 147 16.29 -9.86 28.08
CA ILE A 147 16.58 -11.15 27.43
C ILE A 147 17.29 -10.96 26.09
N LEU A 148 17.28 -9.75 25.53
CA LEU A 148 18.07 -9.46 24.36
C LEU A 148 19.54 -9.26 24.76
N PRO A 149 20.51 -9.56 23.88
CA PRO A 149 21.90 -9.23 24.11
C PRO A 149 22.06 -7.74 24.37
N PHE A 150 22.92 -7.40 25.33
CA PHE A 150 23.26 -6.01 25.63
C PHE A 150 24.22 -5.48 24.54
N GLU A 151 23.64 -5.03 23.44
CA GLU A 151 24.37 -4.47 22.29
C GLU A 151 23.63 -3.28 21.68
N ASP A 152 24.38 -2.24 21.33
CA ASP A 152 23.84 -1.12 20.56
C ASP A 152 23.53 -1.60 19.14
N ARG A 153 22.41 -1.15 18.58
CA ARG A 153 21.94 -1.57 17.26
C ARG A 153 21.85 -0.41 16.29
N CYS A 154 22.05 -0.70 15.02
CA CYS A 154 21.74 0.21 13.93
C CYS A 154 20.83 -0.48 12.91
N SER A 155 20.14 0.31 12.10
CA SER A 155 19.32 -0.21 11.01
C SER A 155 20.19 -0.75 9.89
N ARG A 156 19.89 -1.94 9.36
CA ARG A 156 20.52 -2.46 8.13
C ARG A 156 20.30 -1.52 6.94
N TYR A 157 19.23 -0.74 6.98
CA TYR A 157 18.83 0.16 5.90
C TYR A 157 19.61 1.48 5.86
N GLU A 158 20.58 1.68 6.74
CA GLU A 158 21.61 2.71 6.54
C GLU A 158 22.54 2.38 5.36
N PHE A 159 22.74 1.09 5.09
CA PHE A 159 23.69 0.60 4.07
C PHE A 159 22.99 0.03 2.84
N SER A 160 21.69 -0.25 2.95
CA SER A 160 20.89 -0.92 1.93
C SER A 160 19.53 -0.27 1.84
N ARG A 161 18.82 -0.52 0.73
CA ARG A 161 17.47 0.00 0.55
C ARG A 161 16.46 -1.11 0.78
N ARG A 162 15.32 -0.74 1.37
CA ARG A 162 14.14 -1.61 1.38
C ARG A 162 13.66 -1.80 -0.06
N GLN A 163 12.98 -2.91 -0.32
CA GLN A 163 12.51 -3.23 -1.67
C GLN A 163 11.59 -2.13 -2.22
N GLU A 164 10.70 -1.58 -1.39
CA GLU A 164 9.81 -0.48 -1.75
C GLU A 164 10.56 0.81 -2.14
N GLU A 165 11.72 1.10 -1.52
CA GLU A 165 12.53 2.27 -1.85
C GLU A 165 13.23 2.10 -3.19
N ILE A 166 13.69 0.88 -3.49
CA ILE A 166 14.25 0.53 -4.81
C ILE A 166 13.15 0.70 -5.87
N ASP A 167 11.95 0.18 -5.60
CA ASP A 167 10.84 0.26 -6.55
C ASP A 167 10.37 1.70 -6.79
N LEU A 168 10.41 2.56 -5.75
CA LEU A 168 10.14 3.99 -5.87
C LEU A 168 11.20 4.71 -6.71
N GLN A 169 12.47 4.35 -6.59
CA GLN A 169 13.52 4.89 -7.47
C GLN A 169 13.29 4.51 -8.92
N GLU A 170 12.90 3.26 -9.17
CA GLU A 170 12.55 2.80 -10.51
C GLU A 170 11.26 3.46 -11.04
N TRP A 171 10.30 3.80 -10.18
CA TRP A 171 9.16 4.64 -10.53
C TRP A 171 9.59 6.06 -10.93
N ASN A 172 10.49 6.69 -10.16
CA ASN A 172 11.02 8.01 -10.49
C ASN A 172 11.77 8.01 -11.82
N LYS A 173 12.55 6.94 -12.08
CA LYS A 173 13.21 6.72 -13.35
C LYS A 173 12.21 6.53 -14.50
N PHE A 174 11.15 5.74 -14.29
CA PHE A 174 10.05 5.62 -15.25
C PHE A 174 9.45 7.00 -15.59
N CYS A 175 9.15 7.83 -14.59
CA CYS A 175 8.63 9.17 -14.79
C CYS A 175 9.57 10.01 -15.66
N TYR A 176 10.85 10.03 -15.33
CA TYR A 176 11.86 10.74 -16.11
C TYR A 176 11.94 10.26 -17.57
N LEU A 177 11.99 8.94 -17.79
CA LEU A 177 12.06 8.35 -19.14
C LEU A 177 10.83 8.68 -19.98
N VAL A 178 9.63 8.63 -19.37
CA VAL A 178 8.38 8.96 -20.03
C VAL A 178 8.31 10.45 -20.37
N GLN A 179 8.68 11.32 -19.42
CA GLN A 179 8.64 12.77 -19.56
C GLN A 179 9.62 13.30 -20.62
N THR A 180 10.78 12.65 -20.76
CA THR A 180 11.80 13.03 -21.75
C THR A 180 11.55 12.40 -23.13
N SER A 181 10.65 11.43 -23.23
CA SER A 181 10.29 10.79 -24.49
C SER A 181 9.47 11.71 -25.40
N LYS A 182 9.77 11.69 -26.70
CA LYS A 182 8.98 12.37 -27.74
C LYS A 182 7.78 11.55 -28.24
N LEU A 183 7.67 10.30 -27.82
CA LEU A 183 6.59 9.40 -28.20
C LEU A 183 5.31 9.73 -27.41
N SER A 184 4.16 9.50 -28.02
CA SER A 184 2.86 9.52 -27.33
C SER A 184 2.71 8.31 -26.39
N ALA A 185 1.73 8.35 -25.50
CA ALA A 185 1.43 7.25 -24.59
C ALA A 185 1.12 5.94 -25.34
N GLU A 186 0.32 6.02 -26.41
CA GLU A 186 0.00 4.87 -27.27
C GLU A 186 1.25 4.30 -27.94
N GLN A 187 2.14 5.17 -28.44
CA GLN A 187 3.40 4.75 -29.05
C GLN A 187 4.30 4.07 -28.03
N ILE A 188 4.49 4.64 -26.84
CA ILE A 188 5.32 4.03 -25.78
C ILE A 188 4.83 2.61 -25.45
N VAL A 189 3.53 2.45 -25.21
CA VAL A 189 2.91 1.15 -24.85
C VAL A 189 2.99 0.14 -26.01
N THR A 190 2.97 0.60 -27.25
CA THR A 190 3.10 -0.27 -28.43
C THR A 190 4.57 -0.68 -28.65
N GLU A 191 5.48 0.27 -28.61
CA GLU A 191 6.89 0.08 -28.92
C GLU A 191 7.62 -0.74 -27.85
N CYS A 192 7.23 -0.63 -26.57
CA CYS A 192 7.91 -1.34 -25.47
C CYS A 192 7.79 -2.87 -25.51
N TYR A 193 6.83 -3.39 -26.30
CA TYR A 193 6.68 -4.83 -26.53
C TYR A 193 7.35 -5.33 -27.81
N ARG A 194 7.97 -4.46 -28.61
CA ARG A 194 8.70 -4.91 -29.80
C ARG A 194 9.99 -5.62 -29.42
N LYS A 195 10.35 -6.65 -30.21
CA LYS A 195 11.59 -7.44 -30.00
C LYS A 195 12.86 -6.57 -29.95
N ARG A 196 12.90 -5.49 -30.74
CA ARG A 196 14.02 -4.53 -30.81
C ARG A 196 13.76 -3.23 -30.04
N ALA A 197 12.88 -3.26 -29.03
CA ALA A 197 12.66 -2.10 -28.15
C ALA A 197 14.00 -1.65 -27.53
N SER A 198 14.17 -0.33 -27.40
CA SER A 198 15.33 0.24 -26.72
C SER A 198 15.37 -0.17 -25.25
N HIS A 199 16.53 -0.01 -24.61
CA HIS A 199 16.69 -0.28 -23.19
C HIS A 199 15.66 0.50 -22.34
N ASN A 200 15.54 1.81 -22.55
CA ASN A 200 14.60 2.66 -21.82
C ASN A 200 13.14 2.20 -21.97
N LEU A 201 12.73 1.75 -23.16
CA LEU A 201 11.38 1.23 -23.37
C LEU A 201 11.14 -0.10 -22.63
N LYS A 202 12.17 -0.95 -22.53
CA LYS A 202 12.09 -2.18 -21.74
C LYS A 202 11.98 -1.87 -20.25
N GLU A 203 12.74 -0.92 -19.73
CA GLU A 203 12.63 -0.46 -18.33
C GLU A 203 11.23 0.10 -18.04
N ILE A 204 10.71 0.94 -18.94
CA ILE A 204 9.34 1.46 -18.86
C ILE A 204 8.32 0.32 -18.73
N ARG A 205 8.46 -0.72 -19.57
CA ARG A 205 7.58 -1.91 -19.52
C ARG A 205 7.71 -2.64 -18.18
N THR A 206 8.93 -2.94 -17.75
CA THR A 206 9.17 -3.68 -16.49
C THR A 206 8.56 -2.95 -15.30
N THR A 207 8.69 -1.62 -15.21
CA THR A 207 8.09 -0.85 -14.12
C THR A 207 6.56 -0.94 -14.14
N MET A 208 5.92 -0.82 -15.32
CA MET A 208 4.46 -0.97 -15.43
C MET A 208 3.98 -2.38 -15.06
N GLU A 209 4.69 -3.41 -15.50
CA GLU A 209 4.38 -4.81 -15.18
C GLU A 209 4.50 -5.08 -13.67
N ARG A 210 5.52 -4.52 -13.00
CA ARG A 210 5.66 -4.61 -11.54
C ARG A 210 4.53 -3.91 -10.80
N ILE A 211 4.14 -2.69 -11.22
CA ILE A 211 3.00 -1.98 -10.61
C ILE A 211 1.73 -2.83 -10.70
N ILE A 212 1.49 -3.48 -11.84
CA ILE A 212 0.34 -4.38 -12.00
C ILE A 212 0.43 -5.58 -11.06
N SER A 213 1.61 -6.21 -10.96
CA SER A 213 1.83 -7.33 -10.04
C SER A 213 1.43 -6.97 -8.61
N TYR A 214 1.87 -5.81 -8.10
CA TYR A 214 1.53 -5.35 -6.76
C TYR A 214 0.03 -5.04 -6.59
N LEU A 215 -0.59 -4.43 -7.60
CA LEU A 215 -2.04 -4.17 -7.56
C LEU A 215 -2.85 -5.48 -7.56
N GLU A 216 -2.40 -6.51 -8.27
CA GLU A 216 -3.02 -7.83 -8.29
C GLU A 216 -2.82 -8.56 -6.94
N GLU A 217 -1.61 -8.51 -6.38
CA GLU A 217 -1.28 -9.11 -5.08
C GLU A 217 -2.11 -8.53 -3.93
N LEU A 218 -2.35 -7.21 -3.95
CA LEU A 218 -3.23 -6.53 -3.00
C LEU A 218 -4.73 -6.59 -3.37
N ASN A 219 -5.09 -7.28 -4.45
CA ASN A 219 -6.46 -7.42 -4.95
C ASN A 219 -7.16 -6.06 -5.20
N MET A 220 -6.43 -5.07 -5.72
CA MET A 220 -6.90 -3.69 -5.93
C MET A 220 -7.76 -3.54 -7.19
N THR A 221 -8.85 -4.31 -7.25
CA THR A 221 -9.85 -4.25 -8.33
C THR A 221 -11.26 -4.14 -7.76
N GLU A 222 -12.13 -3.42 -8.46
CA GLU A 222 -13.54 -3.25 -8.11
C GLU A 222 -14.43 -3.63 -9.30
N ARG A 223 -15.71 -3.88 -9.01
CA ARG A 223 -16.75 -4.10 -10.02
C ARG A 223 -17.74 -2.95 -9.94
N ILE A 224 -17.85 -2.20 -11.03
CA ILE A 224 -18.96 -1.26 -11.24
C ILE A 224 -20.07 -2.03 -11.91
N ARG A 225 -21.27 -1.97 -11.34
CA ARG A 225 -22.43 -2.73 -11.77
C ARG A 225 -23.45 -1.83 -12.45
N PRO A 226 -24.44 -2.38 -13.18
CA PRO A 226 -25.48 -1.58 -13.82
C PRO A 226 -26.27 -0.69 -12.83
N GLU A 227 -26.47 -1.16 -11.60
CA GLU A 227 -27.13 -0.41 -10.54
C GLU A 227 -26.31 0.75 -9.97
N ASP A 228 -24.99 0.78 -10.20
CA ASP A 228 -24.13 1.85 -9.72
C ASP A 228 -24.28 3.10 -10.60
N THR A 229 -24.45 4.26 -9.96
CA THR A 229 -24.53 5.55 -10.65
C THR A 229 -23.16 6.19 -10.78
N ILE A 230 -22.84 6.66 -11.99
CA ILE A 230 -21.68 7.50 -12.26
C ILE A 230 -22.16 8.87 -12.72
N PHE A 231 -21.73 9.91 -12.02
CA PHE A 231 -22.01 11.29 -12.38
C PHE A 231 -20.92 11.83 -13.30
N ARG A 232 -21.32 12.53 -14.35
CA ARG A 232 -20.45 13.35 -15.16
C ARG A 232 -20.99 14.76 -15.20
N CYS A 233 -20.09 15.73 -15.11
CA CYS A 233 -20.44 17.14 -15.18
C CYS A 233 -19.74 17.77 -16.38
N GLY A 234 -20.40 18.72 -17.03
CA GLY A 234 -19.85 19.57 -18.08
C GLY A 234 -20.23 21.04 -17.86
N THR A 235 -19.55 21.94 -18.58
CA THR A 235 -20.00 23.34 -18.66
C THR A 235 -21.40 23.41 -19.27
N HIS A 236 -22.26 24.28 -18.73
CA HIS A 236 -23.64 24.33 -19.19
C HIS A 236 -23.74 24.67 -20.68
N ILE A 237 -24.54 23.88 -21.40
CA ILE A 237 -24.66 23.96 -22.87
C ILE A 237 -25.70 25.01 -23.31
N GLY A 238 -26.01 25.97 -22.43
CA GLY A 238 -26.81 27.17 -22.71
C GLY A 238 -28.28 27.07 -22.29
N GLN A 239 -28.89 28.23 -22.00
CA GLN A 239 -30.27 28.32 -21.49
C GLN A 239 -31.36 27.95 -22.52
N ASP A 240 -31.00 27.95 -23.81
CA ASP A 240 -31.87 27.73 -24.98
C ASP A 240 -31.33 26.61 -25.88
N PHE A 241 -30.72 25.55 -25.33
CA PHE A 241 -30.15 24.45 -26.13
C PHE A 241 -31.18 23.85 -27.10
N ASP A 242 -32.39 23.64 -26.60
CA ASP A 242 -33.57 23.22 -27.35
C ASP A 242 -33.88 24.16 -28.52
N LYS A 243 -33.98 25.47 -28.28
CA LYS A 243 -34.29 26.44 -29.34
C LYS A 243 -33.12 26.70 -30.29
N LYS A 244 -31.89 26.55 -29.82
CA LYS A 244 -30.67 26.83 -30.60
C LYS A 244 -30.31 25.69 -31.53
N TYR A 245 -30.55 24.45 -31.11
CA TYR A 245 -30.17 23.26 -31.88
C TYR A 245 -31.36 22.43 -32.37
N ASP A 246 -32.59 22.77 -31.97
CA ASP A 246 -33.81 22.02 -32.28
C ASP A 246 -33.76 20.56 -31.75
N ILE A 247 -33.15 20.38 -30.57
CA ILE A 247 -33.01 19.07 -29.91
C ILE A 247 -33.64 19.15 -28.50
N PRO A 248 -34.67 18.34 -28.20
CA PRO A 248 -35.46 18.48 -26.96
C PRO A 248 -34.70 18.06 -25.70
N VAL A 249 -33.62 17.29 -25.84
CA VAL A 249 -32.80 16.77 -24.74
C VAL A 249 -31.32 16.83 -25.11
N ILE A 250 -30.44 16.98 -24.11
CA ILE A 250 -28.99 16.91 -24.34
C ILE A 250 -28.62 15.43 -24.57
N PRO A 251 -28.03 15.05 -25.72
CA PRO A 251 -27.73 13.64 -26.01
C PRO A 251 -26.65 13.04 -25.10
N ALA A 252 -26.67 11.72 -24.93
CA ALA A 252 -25.68 10.98 -24.15
C ALA A 252 -24.26 11.15 -24.73
N THR A 253 -24.15 11.26 -26.06
CA THR A 253 -22.89 11.55 -26.75
C THR A 253 -22.34 12.94 -26.48
N LEU A 254 -23.18 13.91 -26.10
CA LEU A 254 -22.73 15.27 -25.77
C LEU A 254 -22.28 15.38 -24.32
N MET A 255 -22.98 14.69 -23.41
CA MET A 255 -22.62 14.64 -21.99
C MET A 255 -21.57 13.61 -21.64
N GLY A 256 -21.45 12.54 -22.42
CA GLY A 256 -20.54 11.43 -22.23
C GLY A 256 -19.13 11.73 -22.71
N THR A 257 -18.37 10.69 -23.11
CA THR A 257 -16.97 10.83 -23.54
C THR A 257 -16.82 11.85 -24.65
N ALA A 258 -15.94 12.84 -24.49
CA ALA A 258 -15.72 13.84 -25.54
C ALA A 258 -15.12 13.20 -26.81
N PRO A 259 -15.50 13.64 -28.02
CA PRO A 259 -14.90 13.15 -29.25
C PRO A 259 -13.42 13.57 -29.34
N PRO A 260 -12.58 12.86 -30.14
CA PRO A 260 -11.12 13.03 -30.12
C PRO A 260 -10.66 14.49 -30.30
N LEU A 261 -11.30 15.24 -31.20
CA LEU A 261 -10.94 16.63 -31.51
C LEU A 261 -11.18 17.62 -30.35
N LEU A 262 -12.03 17.27 -29.39
CA LEU A 262 -12.39 18.12 -28.24
C LEU A 262 -11.76 17.64 -26.94
N THR A 263 -11.12 16.48 -26.93
CA THR A 263 -10.36 16.01 -25.77
C THR A 263 -9.08 16.83 -25.60
N ASN A 264 -8.76 17.23 -24.38
CA ASN A 264 -7.49 17.88 -24.00
C ASN A 264 -6.61 16.91 -23.19
N HIS A 265 -5.37 17.31 -22.90
CA HIS A 265 -4.56 16.57 -21.94
C HIS A 265 -5.23 16.61 -20.56
N ASN A 266 -5.55 15.42 -20.07
CA ASN A 266 -6.09 15.18 -18.74
C ASN A 266 -5.13 14.29 -17.95
N ARG A 267 -5.33 14.18 -16.63
CA ARG A 267 -4.45 13.37 -15.76
C ARG A 267 -4.23 11.93 -16.26
N MET A 268 -5.27 11.31 -16.81
CA MET A 268 -5.26 9.90 -17.21
C MET A 268 -5.22 9.70 -18.74
N SER A 269 -5.37 10.74 -19.55
CA SER A 269 -5.43 10.61 -21.03
C SER A 269 -4.76 11.76 -21.77
N GLU A 270 -4.05 11.45 -22.86
CA GLU A 270 -3.47 12.46 -23.75
C GLU A 270 -4.57 13.16 -24.58
N LYS A 271 -4.24 14.33 -25.14
CA LYS A 271 -5.08 14.98 -26.15
C LYS A 271 -5.34 14.01 -27.31
N GLY A 272 -6.60 13.82 -27.68
CA GLY A 272 -7.05 12.88 -28.72
C GLY A 272 -7.57 11.55 -28.18
N ASP A 273 -7.26 11.18 -26.93
CA ASP A 273 -7.69 9.91 -26.34
C ASP A 273 -9.10 10.02 -25.74
N MET A 274 -10.03 9.26 -26.30
CA MET A 274 -11.40 9.14 -25.80
C MET A 274 -11.45 8.29 -24.52
N MET A 275 -11.72 8.94 -23.40
CA MET A 275 -12.05 8.28 -22.12
C MET A 275 -13.20 9.00 -21.42
N PHE A 276 -14.05 8.22 -20.75
CA PHE A 276 -15.13 8.77 -19.95
C PHE A 276 -14.59 9.15 -18.57
N TYR A 277 -14.71 10.43 -18.18
CA TYR A 277 -14.39 10.88 -16.83
C TYR A 277 -15.68 11.11 -16.05
N GLY A 278 -15.73 10.62 -14.81
CA GLY A 278 -16.87 10.82 -13.92
C GLY A 278 -16.49 10.65 -12.45
N ALA A 279 -17.50 10.71 -11.57
CA ALA A 279 -17.37 10.48 -10.14
C ALA A 279 -18.57 9.70 -9.60
N PHE A 280 -18.40 9.05 -8.45
CA PHE A 280 -19.48 8.28 -7.81
C PHE A 280 -20.46 9.15 -6.99
N LYS A 281 -20.20 10.46 -6.88
CA LYS A 281 -21.10 11.44 -6.26
C LYS A 281 -21.17 12.70 -7.12
N GLU A 282 -22.34 13.33 -7.18
CA GLU A 282 -22.59 14.51 -8.00
C GLU A 282 -21.72 15.71 -7.62
N ASN A 283 -21.64 16.01 -6.32
CA ASN A 283 -20.84 17.12 -5.79
C ASN A 283 -19.35 17.01 -6.17
N VAL A 284 -18.82 15.78 -6.24
CA VAL A 284 -17.44 15.51 -6.64
C VAL A 284 -17.26 15.80 -8.12
N ALA A 285 -18.18 15.35 -8.98
CA ALA A 285 -18.14 15.63 -10.42
C ALA A 285 -18.19 17.15 -10.70
N VAL A 286 -19.00 17.90 -9.93
CA VAL A 286 -19.09 19.36 -10.03
C VAL A 286 -17.78 20.04 -9.63
N VAL A 287 -17.17 19.62 -8.52
CA VAL A 287 -15.90 20.20 -8.04
C VAL A 287 -14.74 19.91 -9.00
N GLU A 288 -14.70 18.71 -9.59
CA GLU A 288 -13.64 18.30 -10.50
C GLU A 288 -13.56 19.11 -11.80
N ILE A 289 -14.67 19.72 -12.26
CA ILE A 289 -14.61 20.68 -13.38
C ILE A 289 -13.69 21.85 -13.07
N GLY A 290 -13.62 22.28 -11.81
CA GLY A 290 -12.88 23.49 -11.45
C GLY A 290 -13.53 24.76 -11.98
N ALA A 291 -14.85 24.78 -12.14
CA ALA A 291 -15.62 25.94 -12.58
C ALA A 291 -15.44 27.16 -11.65
N GLU A 292 -15.67 28.36 -12.16
CA GLU A 292 -15.71 29.58 -11.32
C GLU A 292 -16.97 29.60 -10.45
N LYS A 293 -16.96 30.43 -9.41
CA LYS A 293 -18.13 30.67 -8.57
C LYS A 293 -19.25 31.23 -9.45
N ASP A 294 -20.48 30.77 -9.25
CA ASP A 294 -21.67 31.17 -10.02
C ASP A 294 -21.74 30.67 -11.48
N GLN A 295 -20.77 29.88 -11.95
CA GLN A 295 -20.84 29.26 -13.27
C GLN A 295 -21.93 28.18 -13.29
N ILE A 296 -22.81 28.24 -14.29
CA ILE A 296 -23.83 27.21 -14.50
C ILE A 296 -23.16 25.98 -15.09
N LEU A 297 -23.43 24.84 -14.46
CA LEU A 297 -22.95 23.53 -14.88
C LEU A 297 -24.11 22.59 -15.18
N THR A 298 -23.82 21.56 -15.95
CA THR A 298 -24.77 20.52 -16.31
C THR A 298 -24.23 19.18 -15.83
N THR A 299 -24.99 18.48 -14.98
CA THR A 299 -24.68 17.12 -14.54
C THR A 299 -25.54 16.10 -15.28
N ALA A 300 -25.00 14.92 -15.50
CA ALA A 300 -25.69 13.76 -16.09
C ALA A 300 -25.33 12.50 -15.31
N LYS A 301 -26.30 11.59 -15.19
CA LYS A 301 -26.14 10.28 -14.56
C LYS A 301 -25.98 9.21 -15.63
N PHE A 302 -25.00 8.34 -15.41
CA PHE A 302 -24.70 7.22 -16.29
C PHE A 302 -24.67 5.91 -15.51
N HIS A 303 -25.11 4.85 -16.18
CA HIS A 303 -25.12 3.48 -15.70
C HIS A 303 -24.37 2.58 -16.69
N THR A 304 -23.77 1.50 -16.20
CA THR A 304 -23.06 0.56 -17.08
C THR A 304 -24.05 -0.44 -17.70
N ASN A 305 -23.86 -0.82 -18.96
CA ASN A 305 -24.72 -1.84 -19.60
C ASN A 305 -24.47 -3.26 -19.07
N LYS A 306 -23.34 -3.48 -18.37
CA LYS A 306 -22.92 -4.74 -17.74
C LYS A 306 -21.87 -4.46 -16.68
N ILE A 307 -21.52 -5.48 -15.91
CA ILE A 307 -20.46 -5.36 -14.90
C ILE A 307 -19.12 -4.98 -15.56
N PHE A 308 -18.55 -3.87 -15.12
CA PHE A 308 -17.23 -3.39 -15.50
C PHE A 308 -16.24 -3.72 -14.40
N LYS A 309 -15.23 -4.56 -14.71
CA LYS A 309 -14.07 -4.76 -13.82
C LYS A 309 -13.13 -3.58 -14.01
N VAL A 310 -12.81 -2.87 -12.94
CA VAL A 310 -11.95 -1.68 -12.96
C VAL A 310 -10.79 -1.86 -11.99
N LEU A 311 -9.66 -1.23 -12.30
CA LEU A 311 -8.56 -1.08 -11.34
C LEU A 311 -8.97 -0.05 -10.29
N ASN A 312 -8.65 -0.27 -9.02
CA ASN A 312 -9.03 0.65 -7.95
C ASN A 312 -7.81 1.17 -7.18
N LEU A 313 -7.38 2.38 -7.56
CA LEU A 313 -6.31 3.15 -6.92
C LEU A 313 -6.83 4.06 -5.80
N SER A 314 -7.90 3.69 -5.09
CA SER A 314 -8.49 4.46 -3.99
C SER A 314 -8.76 3.61 -2.73
N THR A 315 -8.33 2.35 -2.73
CA THR A 315 -8.71 1.37 -1.69
C THR A 315 -7.54 0.81 -0.91
N LEU A 316 -6.33 1.38 -1.04
CA LEU A 316 -5.18 0.89 -0.30
C LEU A 316 -5.39 0.91 1.21
N ASN A 317 -6.10 1.92 1.73
CA ASN A 317 -6.48 2.02 3.14
C ASN A 317 -7.44 0.90 3.62
N ARG A 318 -8.08 0.18 2.70
CA ARG A 318 -8.88 -1.03 3.00
C ARG A 318 -8.04 -2.30 3.01
N CYS A 319 -6.84 -2.25 2.43
CA CYS A 319 -5.86 -3.33 2.49
C CYS A 319 -5.12 -3.23 3.82
N SER A 320 -5.24 -4.24 4.67
CA SER A 320 -4.47 -4.30 5.92
C SER A 320 -2.97 -4.33 5.61
N LEU A 321 -2.21 -3.40 6.19
CA LEU A 321 -0.76 -3.44 6.19
C LEU A 321 -0.30 -4.76 6.85
N PRO A 322 0.40 -5.66 6.12
CA PRO A 322 0.91 -6.89 6.72
C PRO A 322 1.88 -6.57 7.84
N SER A 323 1.86 -7.35 8.93
CA SER A 323 2.74 -7.13 10.07
C SER A 323 4.21 -7.27 9.69
N LEU A 324 5.09 -6.51 10.36
CA LEU A 324 6.54 -6.69 10.21
C LEU A 324 7.00 -8.10 10.65
N PHE A 325 6.28 -8.71 11.59
CA PHE A 325 6.55 -10.03 12.14
C PHE A 325 6.03 -11.18 11.26
N ASP A 326 5.26 -10.87 10.21
CA ASP A 326 4.76 -11.85 9.25
C ASP A 326 5.71 -11.97 8.05
N VAL A 327 6.77 -12.77 8.23
CA VAL A 327 7.82 -12.96 7.20
C VAL A 327 7.26 -13.55 5.91
N GLU A 328 6.16 -14.32 5.97
CA GLU A 328 5.51 -14.88 4.77
C GLU A 328 4.84 -13.81 3.91
N GLN A 329 4.56 -12.63 4.47
CA GLN A 329 3.90 -11.50 3.80
C GLN A 329 4.85 -10.32 3.55
N GLU A 330 6.17 -10.55 3.61
CA GLU A 330 7.18 -9.49 3.43
C GLU A 330 7.06 -8.79 2.07
N GLU A 331 6.99 -9.56 0.98
CA GLU A 331 6.83 -9.01 -0.38
C GLU A 331 5.57 -8.13 -0.48
N LYS A 332 4.46 -8.62 0.10
CA LYS A 332 3.19 -7.90 0.15
C LYS A 332 3.27 -6.62 0.99
N ARG A 333 4.07 -6.62 2.07
CA ARG A 333 4.32 -5.42 2.89
C ARG A 333 5.08 -4.37 2.11
N SER A 334 6.13 -4.77 1.39
CA SER A 334 6.87 -3.88 0.48
C SER A 334 5.98 -3.35 -0.64
N ALA A 335 5.16 -4.21 -1.26
CA ALA A 335 4.18 -3.81 -2.27
C ALA A 335 3.19 -2.76 -1.71
N TRP A 336 2.73 -2.93 -0.46
CA TRP A 336 1.85 -1.98 0.22
C TRP A 336 2.50 -0.60 0.38
N PHE A 337 3.74 -0.54 0.90
CA PHE A 337 4.45 0.75 1.07
C PHE A 337 4.77 1.42 -0.27
N PHE A 338 5.19 0.64 -1.27
CA PHE A 338 5.39 1.15 -2.62
C PHE A 338 4.09 1.75 -3.17
N LEU A 339 2.97 1.02 -3.10
CA LEU A 339 1.69 1.48 -3.64
C LEU A 339 1.13 2.69 -2.89
N MET A 340 1.38 2.81 -1.58
CA MET A 340 1.00 3.98 -0.78
C MET A 340 1.65 5.24 -1.34
N GLU A 341 2.95 5.19 -1.55
CA GLU A 341 3.71 6.32 -2.06
C GLU A 341 3.47 6.56 -3.56
N PHE A 342 3.38 5.51 -4.38
CA PHE A 342 2.99 5.59 -5.79
C PHE A 342 1.63 6.30 -5.96
N MET A 343 0.62 5.89 -5.19
CA MET A 343 -0.72 6.46 -5.24
C MET A 343 -0.73 7.93 -4.77
N ARG A 344 0.05 8.26 -3.75
CA ARG A 344 0.25 9.65 -3.31
C ARG A 344 0.79 10.50 -4.46
N ASN A 345 1.85 10.03 -5.12
CA ASN A 345 2.51 10.74 -6.22
C ASN A 345 1.57 11.00 -7.42
N ILE A 346 0.80 10.00 -7.86
CA ILE A 346 -0.11 10.17 -9.02
C ILE A 346 -1.37 10.99 -8.71
N SER A 347 -1.67 11.25 -7.43
CA SER A 347 -2.87 11.96 -6.97
C SER A 347 -2.63 13.43 -6.67
N MET A 348 -1.37 13.87 -6.52
CA MET A 348 -1.06 15.28 -6.20
C MET A 348 -1.58 16.26 -7.26
N PRO A 349 -2.11 17.44 -6.86
CA PRO A 349 -2.51 18.47 -7.81
C PRO A 349 -1.29 19.10 -8.48
N VAL A 350 -1.45 19.49 -9.74
CA VAL A 350 -0.42 20.19 -10.53
C VAL A 350 -0.86 21.64 -10.73
N SER A 351 -0.03 22.59 -10.31
CA SER A 351 -0.37 24.02 -10.31
C SER A 351 -0.33 24.63 -11.72
N ASP A 352 0.75 24.40 -12.47
CA ASP A 352 1.04 25.14 -13.70
C ASP A 352 0.70 24.37 -15.00
N PHE A 353 0.25 25.09 -16.03
CA PHE A 353 -0.30 24.49 -17.26
C PHE A 353 0.74 23.75 -18.10
N ASP A 354 1.93 24.34 -18.30
CA ASP A 354 3.01 23.68 -19.05
C ASP A 354 3.55 22.46 -18.28
N ASP A 355 3.57 22.54 -16.95
CA ASP A 355 3.94 21.43 -16.08
C ASP A 355 2.92 20.30 -16.15
N LYS A 356 1.61 20.58 -16.28
CA LYS A 356 0.57 19.54 -16.42
C LYS A 356 0.82 18.58 -17.56
N ILE A 357 1.25 19.04 -18.74
CA ILE A 357 1.48 18.15 -19.88
C ILE A 357 2.59 17.15 -19.56
N LYS A 358 3.68 17.63 -18.96
CA LYS A 358 4.82 16.80 -18.59
C LYS A 358 4.49 15.90 -17.40
N GLU A 359 3.85 16.43 -16.37
CA GLU A 359 3.52 15.72 -15.13
C GLU A 359 2.42 14.68 -15.31
N TYR A 360 1.46 14.87 -16.22
CA TYR A 360 0.44 13.86 -16.51
C TYR A 360 0.94 12.71 -17.36
N LYS A 361 2.04 12.90 -18.12
CA LYS A 361 2.51 11.91 -19.08
C LYS A 361 2.79 10.51 -18.46
N PRO A 362 3.44 10.38 -17.29
CA PRO A 362 3.60 9.09 -16.61
C PRO A 362 2.26 8.38 -16.36
N THR A 363 1.27 9.10 -15.82
CA THR A 363 -0.06 8.56 -15.51
C THR A 363 -0.87 8.25 -16.78
N GLN A 364 -0.71 9.04 -17.84
CA GLN A 364 -1.31 8.77 -19.16
C GLN A 364 -0.74 7.50 -19.79
N VAL A 365 0.59 7.31 -19.74
CA VAL A 365 1.25 6.08 -20.21
C VAL A 365 0.76 4.88 -19.42
N PHE A 366 0.71 4.99 -18.09
CA PHE A 366 0.19 3.93 -17.24
C PHE A 366 -1.28 3.60 -17.57
N THR A 367 -2.14 4.61 -17.67
CA THR A 367 -3.56 4.42 -18.04
C THR A 367 -3.71 3.74 -19.40
N LYS A 368 -2.89 4.15 -20.37
CA LYS A 368 -2.86 3.55 -21.70
C LYS A 368 -2.39 2.10 -21.66
N PHE A 369 -1.41 1.80 -20.82
CA PHE A 369 -0.97 0.43 -20.57
C PHE A 369 -2.10 -0.43 -20.02
N ILE A 370 -2.83 0.06 -19.01
CA ILE A 370 -4.03 -0.63 -18.49
C ILE A 370 -5.03 -0.89 -19.61
N GLN A 371 -5.35 0.14 -20.40
CA GLN A 371 -6.31 0.07 -21.51
C GLN A 371 -5.93 -0.99 -22.56
N ARG A 372 -4.65 -1.13 -22.88
CA ARG A 372 -4.17 -1.98 -23.99
C ARG A 372 -3.71 -3.36 -23.57
N LYS A 373 -3.24 -3.52 -22.34
CA LYS A 373 -2.55 -4.75 -21.87
C LYS A 373 -3.33 -5.52 -20.82
N THR A 374 -4.43 -4.96 -20.31
CA THR A 374 -5.29 -5.63 -19.33
C THR A 374 -6.73 -5.74 -19.84
N ALA A 375 -7.55 -6.53 -19.16
CA ALA A 375 -8.99 -6.65 -19.46
C ALA A 375 -9.85 -5.56 -18.78
N MET A 376 -9.23 -4.63 -18.02
CA MET A 376 -9.96 -3.65 -17.23
C MET A 376 -10.80 -2.71 -18.11
N ALA A 377 -11.91 -2.24 -17.56
CA ALA A 377 -12.80 -1.27 -18.20
C ALA A 377 -12.44 0.17 -17.85
N GLY A 378 -11.55 0.40 -16.89
CA GLY A 378 -11.18 1.71 -16.41
C GLY A 378 -10.39 1.67 -15.11
N ILE A 379 -10.19 2.86 -14.54
CA ILE A 379 -9.44 3.09 -13.31
C ILE A 379 -10.27 3.99 -12.39
N VAL A 380 -10.48 3.55 -11.16
CA VAL A 380 -11.01 4.36 -10.06
C VAL A 380 -9.82 4.95 -9.29
N TYR A 381 -9.90 6.24 -8.96
CA TYR A 381 -8.83 6.97 -8.30
C TYR A 381 -9.39 8.06 -7.38
N PRO A 382 -8.66 8.50 -6.34
CA PRO A 382 -9.12 9.57 -5.45
C PRO A 382 -9.20 10.91 -6.19
N SER A 383 -10.21 11.71 -5.87
CA SER A 383 -10.32 13.10 -6.31
C SER A 383 -9.11 13.88 -5.85
N SER A 384 -8.57 14.71 -6.74
CA SER A 384 -7.44 15.60 -6.40
C SER A 384 -7.89 16.97 -5.89
N LYS A 385 -9.21 17.23 -5.87
CA LYS A 385 -9.81 18.53 -5.54
C LYS A 385 -10.82 18.47 -4.39
N PHE A 386 -11.36 17.30 -4.06
CA PHE A 386 -12.43 17.17 -3.07
C PHE A 386 -12.13 16.12 -2.01
N GLY A 387 -12.22 16.53 -0.74
CA GLY A 387 -12.06 15.63 0.41
C GLY A 387 -10.62 15.16 0.63
N VAL A 388 -9.62 15.82 0.02
CA VAL A 388 -8.20 15.44 0.15
C VAL A 388 -7.75 15.67 1.59
N THR A 389 -7.70 14.59 2.37
CA THR A 389 -6.92 14.55 3.60
C THR A 389 -5.69 13.72 3.33
N ASN A 390 -4.51 14.33 3.48
CA ASN A 390 -3.26 13.58 3.59
C ASN A 390 -3.25 12.98 5.00
N ASP A 391 -3.74 11.75 5.14
CA ASP A 391 -3.47 10.97 6.34
C ASP A 391 -2.17 10.18 6.16
N GLN A 392 -1.62 9.62 7.25
CA GLN A 392 -0.38 8.85 7.22
C GLN A 392 -0.48 7.57 6.36
N PHE A 393 -1.68 7.20 5.88
CA PHE A 393 -1.96 5.95 5.17
C PHE A 393 -2.44 6.14 3.72
N GLY A 394 -2.46 7.38 3.23
CA GLY A 394 -2.68 7.70 1.81
C GLY A 394 -3.62 8.88 1.57
N VAL A 395 -4.06 9.01 0.31
CA VAL A 395 -5.04 10.01 -0.09
C VAL A 395 -6.44 9.44 0.14
N ASN A 396 -7.05 9.80 1.26
CA ASN A 396 -8.49 9.67 1.43
C ASN A 396 -9.14 10.81 0.64
N GLY A 397 -9.92 10.46 -0.38
CA GLY A 397 -10.59 11.41 -1.24
C GLY A 397 -11.83 10.75 -1.84
N GLU A 398 -12.83 11.57 -2.17
CA GLU A 398 -14.01 11.04 -2.86
C GLU A 398 -13.61 10.45 -4.21
N ARG A 399 -14.32 9.42 -4.66
CA ARG A 399 -13.86 8.57 -5.78
C ARG A 399 -14.24 9.15 -7.14
N CYS A 400 -13.24 9.31 -8.00
CA CYS A 400 -13.37 9.57 -9.42
C CYS A 400 -13.14 8.29 -10.23
N VAL A 401 -13.58 8.29 -11.49
CA VAL A 401 -13.40 7.17 -12.39
C VAL A 401 -13.07 7.67 -13.79
N VAL A 402 -12.12 6.97 -14.44
CA VAL A 402 -11.89 7.05 -15.88
C VAL A 402 -12.26 5.70 -16.50
N LEU A 403 -13.18 5.67 -17.46
CA LEU A 403 -13.59 4.46 -18.16
C LEU A 403 -13.14 4.50 -19.62
N PHE A 404 -12.73 3.34 -20.14
CA PHE A 404 -12.32 3.14 -21.52
C PHE A 404 -13.53 2.96 -22.45
N VAL A 405 -14.45 3.93 -22.39
CA VAL A 405 -15.71 3.99 -23.13
C VAL A 405 -15.62 5.15 -24.12
N THR A 406 -15.89 4.88 -25.40
CA THR A 406 -15.79 5.92 -26.44
C THR A 406 -17.06 6.77 -26.50
N ASN A 407 -17.02 7.88 -27.24
CA ASN A 407 -18.17 8.78 -27.42
C ASN A 407 -19.43 8.01 -27.92
N ARG A 408 -19.26 7.17 -28.94
CA ARG A 408 -20.32 6.32 -29.53
C ARG A 408 -20.78 5.15 -28.65
N ASP A 409 -20.18 4.96 -27.49
CA ASP A 409 -20.59 3.97 -26.49
C ASP A 409 -21.37 4.63 -25.33
N CYS A 410 -21.56 5.95 -25.38
CA CYS A 410 -22.49 6.66 -24.51
C CYS A 410 -23.83 6.74 -25.22
N ILE A 411 -24.84 6.05 -24.69
CA ILE A 411 -26.15 5.86 -25.31
C ILE A 411 -27.27 6.34 -24.39
N GLU A 412 -28.42 6.63 -24.98
CA GLU A 412 -29.64 6.95 -24.27
C GLU A 412 -30.27 5.69 -23.62
N GLU A 413 -31.08 5.85 -22.58
CA GLU A 413 -31.78 4.71 -21.94
C GLU A 413 -32.73 3.97 -22.90
N GLU A 414 -33.26 4.69 -23.89
CA GLU A 414 -34.15 4.14 -24.90
C GLU A 414 -33.42 3.30 -25.97
N ASP A 415 -32.09 3.45 -26.06
CA ASP A 415 -31.29 2.73 -27.05
C ASP A 415 -31.09 1.25 -26.67
N THR A 416 -31.04 0.39 -27.70
CA THR A 416 -30.72 -1.01 -27.49
C THR A 416 -29.23 -1.18 -27.18
N SER A 417 -28.92 -1.66 -25.98
CA SER A 417 -27.54 -1.92 -25.57
C SER A 417 -26.91 -3.10 -26.35
N ASP A 418 -25.66 -2.93 -26.76
CA ASP A 418 -24.80 -3.97 -27.32
C ASP A 418 -23.92 -4.58 -26.21
N LEU A 419 -24.29 -5.77 -25.74
CA LEU A 419 -23.58 -6.48 -24.67
C LEU A 419 -22.16 -6.90 -25.07
N SER A 420 -21.80 -6.89 -26.35
CA SER A 420 -20.41 -7.11 -26.78
C SER A 420 -19.52 -5.91 -26.45
N ARG A 421 -20.10 -4.71 -26.37
CA ARG A 421 -19.41 -3.45 -26.09
C ARG A 421 -19.55 -3.04 -24.63
N LYS A 422 -18.64 -2.18 -24.18
CA LYS A 422 -18.70 -1.52 -22.87
C LYS A 422 -19.40 -0.19 -23.08
N GLN A 423 -20.68 -0.11 -22.73
CA GLN A 423 -21.51 1.09 -22.95
C GLN A 423 -21.93 1.74 -21.63
N LEU A 424 -22.12 3.05 -21.69
CA LEU A 424 -22.68 3.86 -20.62
C LEU A 424 -24.04 4.39 -21.07
N ILE A 425 -25.06 4.11 -20.27
CA ILE A 425 -26.45 4.46 -20.51
C ILE A 425 -26.77 5.70 -19.69
N MET A 426 -27.20 6.78 -20.34
CA MET A 426 -27.57 8.03 -19.67
C MET A 426 -29.04 8.01 -19.24
N GLU A 427 -29.31 8.37 -17.99
CA GLU A 427 -30.67 8.46 -17.45
C GLU A 427 -31.44 9.65 -18.10
N PRO A 428 -32.72 9.47 -18.49
CA PRO A 428 -33.55 10.50 -19.10
C PRO A 428 -34.03 11.54 -18.06
N ASN A 429 -33.20 12.58 -17.86
CA ASN A 429 -33.48 13.87 -17.19
C ASN A 429 -33.54 13.96 -15.63
N PRO A 430 -33.30 15.16 -15.04
CA PRO A 430 -32.84 16.40 -15.67
C PRO A 430 -31.32 16.47 -15.69
N VAL A 431 -30.78 16.94 -16.81
CA VAL A 431 -29.55 17.73 -16.77
C VAL A 431 -29.71 18.79 -15.69
N GLN A 432 -29.09 18.59 -14.53
CA GLN A 432 -29.31 19.50 -13.42
C GLN A 432 -28.42 20.72 -13.63
N ARG A 433 -29.05 21.90 -13.57
CA ARG A 433 -28.32 23.16 -13.48
C ARG A 433 -27.81 23.28 -12.06
N VAL A 434 -26.50 23.10 -11.89
CA VAL A 434 -25.83 23.35 -10.62
C VAL A 434 -25.08 24.67 -10.72
N VAL A 435 -25.25 25.52 -9.71
CA VAL A 435 -24.47 26.75 -9.53
C VAL A 435 -23.41 26.43 -8.48
N LYS A 436 -22.14 26.71 -8.80
CA LYS A 436 -21.00 26.42 -7.91
C LYS A 436 -20.83 27.47 -6.82
#